data_AF-A0A1J9QJA4-F1
#
_entry.id   AF-A0A1J9QJA4-F1
#
_cell.length_a   1.000
_cell.length_b   1.000
_cell.length_c   1.000
_cell.angle_alpha   90.00
_cell.angle_beta   90.00
_cell.angle_gamma   90.00
#
_symmetry.space_group_name_H-M   'P 1'
#
loop_
_entity.id
_entity.type
_entity.pdbx_description
1 polymer ?
#
loop_
_entity_poly.entity_id
_entity_poly.type
_entity_poly.pdbx_seq_one_letter_code
_entity_poly.pdbx_strand_id
1 'polypeptide(L)'
;MSPASEETKALRNYATLQKSKVDELQNLIENAGECSSSGYFNVLPSLSKIVKLWLENGTAITNLEELEKRAVERYKKLGKPDFECLHVALVRRQGQNFYSNSKCLGLLLDWFFDETDVNLIVWKGSYRCQETTTKDVMNWLFPEIRHIRYACTKCFMEFGNKEEWIRHENNKHFQLQAWRCPEILNPNSDRNDLTKALPTTSTENECARLFHRRDDFEEHLCNEHDCKEPDVKIVVTASVIGRNYQRQIWCGFCGKLIPLQKEGLDAWSERFDHLGKHFQKEQNIGDWLLPDCNKTVRETRDVR
;
A
#
# COMPACT_ATOMS: atom_id res chain seq x y z
N MET A 1 -28.96 -33.78 -25.79
CA MET A 1 -27.80 -34.33 -25.05
C MET A 1 -27.91 -33.90 -23.60
N SER A 2 -27.47 -34.72 -22.65
CA SER A 2 -27.58 -34.40 -21.21
C SER A 2 -26.54 -33.34 -20.81
N PRO A 3 -26.83 -32.41 -19.87
CA PRO A 3 -25.87 -31.37 -19.45
C PRO A 3 -24.49 -31.92 -19.04
N ALA A 4 -24.46 -33.04 -18.31
CA ALA A 4 -23.23 -33.73 -17.93
C ALA A 4 -22.36 -34.20 -19.12
N SER A 5 -22.96 -34.45 -20.30
CA SER A 5 -22.21 -34.87 -21.50
C SER A 5 -21.58 -33.70 -22.27
N GLU A 6 -22.19 -32.51 -22.21
CA GLU A 6 -21.61 -31.24 -22.68
C GLU A 6 -20.43 -30.84 -21.78
N GLU A 7 -20.65 -30.87 -20.46
CA GLU A 7 -19.64 -30.60 -19.44
C GLU A 7 -18.43 -31.54 -19.59
N THR A 8 -18.65 -32.84 -19.76
CA THR A 8 -17.57 -33.82 -20.00
C THR A 8 -16.80 -33.56 -21.30
N LYS A 9 -17.43 -33.02 -22.35
CA LYS A 9 -16.75 -32.67 -23.61
C LYS A 9 -15.94 -31.38 -23.48
N ALA A 10 -16.52 -30.34 -22.87
CA ALA A 10 -15.80 -29.09 -22.58
C ALA A 10 -14.56 -29.39 -21.73
N LEU A 11 -14.74 -30.08 -20.59
CA LEU A 11 -13.65 -30.53 -19.72
C LEU A 11 -12.54 -31.28 -20.47
N ARG A 12 -12.88 -32.17 -21.42
CA ARG A 12 -11.89 -32.97 -22.16
C ARG A 12 -11.06 -32.14 -23.14
N ASN A 13 -11.69 -31.19 -23.83
CA ASN A 13 -10.99 -30.27 -24.73
C ASN A 13 -10.11 -29.29 -23.94
N TYR A 14 -10.61 -28.74 -22.83
CA TYR A 14 -9.87 -27.80 -21.99
C TYR A 14 -8.77 -28.45 -21.14
N ALA A 15 -8.94 -29.69 -20.65
CA ALA A 15 -7.88 -30.43 -19.96
C ALA A 15 -6.65 -30.64 -20.86
N THR A 16 -6.87 -30.79 -22.18
CA THR A 16 -5.79 -30.87 -23.17
C THR A 16 -5.05 -29.53 -23.29
N LEU A 17 -5.78 -28.41 -23.35
CA LEU A 17 -5.21 -27.05 -23.41
C LEU A 17 -4.49 -26.65 -22.11
N GLN A 18 -5.07 -26.98 -20.96
CA GLN A 18 -4.46 -26.75 -19.65
C GLN A 18 -3.14 -27.49 -19.52
N LYS A 19 -3.12 -28.78 -19.88
CA LYS A 19 -1.91 -29.57 -19.84
C LYS A 19 -0.82 -28.97 -20.72
N SER A 20 -1.17 -28.51 -21.93
CA SER A 20 -0.27 -27.75 -22.80
C SER A 20 0.34 -26.54 -22.08
N LYS A 21 -0.47 -25.65 -21.47
CA LYS A 21 0.03 -24.43 -20.81
C LYS A 21 0.91 -24.71 -19.58
N VAL A 22 0.62 -25.76 -18.82
CA VAL A 22 1.46 -26.19 -17.68
C VAL A 22 2.78 -26.78 -18.17
N ASP A 23 2.73 -27.70 -19.15
CA ASP A 23 3.91 -28.33 -19.73
C ASP A 23 4.80 -27.29 -20.45
N GLU A 24 4.20 -26.30 -21.14
CA GLU A 24 4.89 -25.15 -21.75
C GLU A 24 5.63 -24.28 -20.72
N LEU A 25 4.99 -23.92 -19.61
CA LEU A 25 5.62 -23.13 -18.54
C LEU A 25 6.73 -23.92 -17.84
N GLN A 26 6.55 -25.22 -17.62
CA GLN A 26 7.58 -26.08 -17.06
C GLN A 26 8.79 -26.19 -18.01
N ASN A 27 8.56 -26.36 -19.32
CA ASN A 27 9.61 -26.31 -20.35
C ASN A 27 10.34 -24.96 -20.38
N LEU A 28 9.65 -23.83 -20.20
CA LEU A 28 10.30 -22.52 -20.10
C LEU A 28 11.23 -22.42 -18.89
N ILE A 29 10.84 -22.96 -17.73
CA ILE A 29 11.71 -22.99 -16.53
C ILE A 29 12.96 -23.83 -16.80
N GLU A 30 12.79 -25.02 -17.39
CA GLU A 30 13.89 -25.96 -17.68
C GLU A 30 14.86 -25.42 -18.74
N ASN A 31 14.37 -24.71 -19.76
CA ASN A 31 15.16 -24.13 -20.86
C ASN A 31 15.54 -22.66 -20.63
N ALA A 32 15.67 -22.21 -19.38
CA ALA A 32 16.10 -20.84 -19.02
C ALA A 32 15.30 -19.69 -19.68
N GLY A 33 14.03 -19.95 -20.00
CA GLY A 33 13.12 -19.02 -20.67
C GLY A 33 13.30 -18.95 -22.19
N GLU A 34 14.10 -19.81 -22.83
CA GLU A 34 14.15 -19.93 -24.29
C GLU A 34 12.84 -20.52 -24.82
N CYS A 35 12.18 -19.81 -25.72
CA CYS A 35 10.89 -20.20 -26.30
C CYS A 35 11.09 -20.61 -27.77
N SER A 36 10.76 -21.86 -28.09
CA SER A 36 10.95 -22.46 -29.42
C SER A 36 9.69 -22.46 -30.30
N SER A 37 8.57 -21.90 -29.82
CA SER A 37 7.31 -21.83 -30.59
C SER A 37 6.76 -20.40 -30.70
N SER A 38 6.27 -20.06 -31.90
CA SER A 38 5.62 -18.79 -32.25
C SER A 38 4.08 -18.91 -32.31
N GLY A 39 3.51 -19.83 -31.52
CA GLY A 39 2.08 -20.12 -31.51
C GLY A 39 1.26 -18.96 -30.93
N TYR A 40 0.20 -18.57 -31.64
CA TYR A 40 -0.70 -17.43 -31.32
C TYR A 40 -1.63 -17.66 -30.11
N PHE A 41 -1.06 -17.99 -28.95
CA PHE A 41 -1.72 -17.82 -27.65
C PHE A 41 -0.82 -16.96 -26.77
N ASN A 42 -1.26 -15.71 -26.50
CA ASN A 42 -0.46 -14.56 -26.05
C ASN A 42 0.20 -14.65 -24.65
N VAL A 43 0.32 -15.85 -24.09
CA VAL A 43 0.83 -16.13 -22.75
C VAL A 43 2.34 -16.45 -22.77
N LEU A 44 2.80 -17.19 -23.78
CA LEU A 44 4.18 -17.67 -23.90
C LEU A 44 5.26 -16.57 -23.88
N PRO A 45 5.14 -15.44 -24.60
CA PRO A 45 6.16 -14.38 -24.57
C PRO A 45 6.31 -13.73 -23.19
N SER A 46 5.19 -13.49 -22.50
CA SER A 46 5.14 -12.92 -21.15
C SER A 46 5.77 -13.87 -20.12
N LEU A 47 5.50 -15.19 -20.23
CA LEU A 47 6.12 -16.21 -19.39
C LEU A 47 7.61 -16.40 -19.69
N SER A 48 8.05 -16.35 -20.95
CA SER A 48 9.48 -16.38 -21.31
C SER A 48 10.24 -15.21 -20.67
N LYS A 49 9.63 -14.01 -20.71
CA LYS A 49 10.19 -12.79 -20.13
C LYS A 49 10.32 -12.87 -18.60
N ILE A 50 9.34 -13.42 -17.87
CA ILE A 50 9.43 -13.53 -16.40
C ILE A 50 10.54 -14.49 -15.96
N VAL A 51 10.67 -15.62 -16.64
CA VAL A 51 11.72 -16.62 -16.33
C VAL A 51 13.11 -16.01 -16.58
N LYS A 52 13.32 -15.35 -17.73
CA LYS A 52 14.58 -14.65 -18.05
C LYS A 52 14.95 -13.59 -17.02
N LEU A 53 14.01 -12.68 -16.72
CA LEU A 53 14.23 -11.60 -15.74
C LEU A 53 14.69 -12.12 -14.36
N TRP A 54 14.27 -13.32 -13.95
CA TRP A 54 14.58 -13.85 -12.61
C TRP A 54 15.86 -14.69 -12.59
N LEU A 55 16.24 -15.27 -13.74
CA LEU A 55 17.55 -15.90 -13.95
C LEU A 55 18.67 -14.85 -14.05
N GLU A 56 18.41 -13.73 -14.74
CA GLU A 56 19.31 -12.56 -14.80
C GLU A 56 19.60 -11.96 -13.42
N ASN A 57 18.63 -12.04 -12.49
CA ASN A 57 18.82 -11.65 -11.08
C ASN A 57 19.56 -12.69 -10.23
N GLY A 58 20.14 -13.74 -10.85
CA GLY A 58 21.02 -14.71 -10.18
C GLY A 58 20.31 -15.73 -9.29
N THR A 59 18.99 -15.89 -9.42
CA THR A 59 18.22 -16.87 -8.62
C THR A 59 17.72 -18.05 -9.45
N ALA A 60 18.06 -19.26 -9.00
CA ALA A 60 17.46 -20.47 -9.52
C ALA A 60 15.95 -20.54 -9.23
N ILE A 61 15.18 -21.01 -10.21
CA ILE A 61 13.77 -21.37 -10.11
C ILE A 61 13.70 -22.83 -10.54
N THR A 62 13.16 -23.71 -9.70
CA THR A 62 13.19 -25.16 -9.94
C THR A 62 11.82 -25.75 -10.27
N ASN A 63 10.73 -25.01 -10.05
CA ASN A 63 9.36 -25.45 -10.32
C ASN A 63 8.37 -24.25 -10.32
N LEU A 64 7.13 -24.50 -10.75
CA LEU A 64 6.02 -23.51 -10.74
C LEU A 64 5.61 -23.00 -9.35
N GLU A 65 5.96 -23.68 -8.25
CA GLU A 65 5.53 -23.28 -6.89
C GLU A 65 6.43 -22.18 -6.34
N GLU A 66 7.75 -22.34 -6.45
CA GLU A 66 8.69 -21.25 -6.18
C GLU A 66 8.45 -20.09 -7.15
N LEU A 67 8.07 -20.35 -8.41
CA LEU A 67 7.70 -19.30 -9.36
C LEU A 67 6.50 -18.46 -8.86
N GLU A 68 5.42 -19.11 -8.40
CA GLU A 68 4.25 -18.44 -7.82
C GLU A 68 4.58 -17.70 -6.51
N LYS A 69 5.36 -18.32 -5.62
CA LYS A 69 5.75 -17.72 -4.34
C LYS A 69 6.56 -16.43 -4.51
N ARG A 70 7.50 -16.41 -5.46
CA ARG A 70 8.29 -15.22 -5.81
C ARG A 70 7.43 -14.11 -6.43
N ALA A 71 6.47 -14.47 -7.27
CA ALA A 71 5.46 -13.55 -7.81
C ALA A 71 4.66 -12.86 -6.68
N VAL A 72 4.25 -13.65 -5.69
CA VAL A 72 3.59 -13.18 -4.45
C VAL A 72 4.49 -12.27 -3.62
N GLU A 73 5.77 -12.60 -3.41
CA GLU A 73 6.74 -11.76 -2.70
C GLU A 73 7.02 -10.43 -3.41
N ARG A 74 7.13 -10.47 -4.75
CA ARG A 74 7.29 -9.29 -5.60
C ARG A 74 6.07 -8.36 -5.52
N TYR A 75 4.85 -8.93 -5.59
CA TYR A 75 3.61 -8.17 -5.41
C TYR A 75 3.54 -7.52 -4.01
N LYS A 76 3.88 -8.24 -2.94
CA LYS A 76 3.97 -7.69 -1.57
C LYS A 76 4.93 -6.49 -1.47
N LYS A 77 6.05 -6.53 -2.19
CA LYS A 77 7.05 -5.45 -2.20
C LYS A 77 6.61 -4.24 -3.01
N LEU A 78 6.04 -4.46 -4.20
CA LEU A 78 5.71 -3.40 -5.16
C LEU A 78 4.29 -2.82 -5.00
N GLY A 79 3.35 -3.50 -4.33
CA GLY A 79 1.96 -3.05 -4.15
C GLY A 79 1.10 -2.97 -5.42
N LYS A 80 1.68 -3.21 -6.60
CA LYS A 80 1.01 -3.20 -7.90
C LYS A 80 0.96 -4.60 -8.51
N PRO A 81 -0.19 -5.04 -9.09
CA PRO A 81 -0.24 -6.28 -9.85
C PRO A 81 0.81 -6.28 -10.96
N ASP A 82 1.50 -7.39 -11.10
CA ASP A 82 2.49 -7.66 -12.12
C ASP A 82 1.84 -8.70 -13.06
N PHE A 83 1.67 -8.36 -14.34
CA PHE A 83 0.86 -9.14 -15.29
C PHE A 83 1.44 -10.53 -15.49
N GLU A 84 2.76 -10.58 -15.63
CA GLU A 84 3.53 -11.81 -15.74
C GLU A 84 3.35 -12.69 -14.49
N CYS A 85 3.32 -12.10 -13.29
CA CYS A 85 3.01 -12.80 -12.03
C CYS A 85 1.57 -13.37 -12.02
N LEU A 86 0.58 -12.62 -12.50
CA LEU A 86 -0.81 -13.09 -12.52
C LEU A 86 -1.02 -14.24 -13.51
N HIS A 87 -0.33 -14.24 -14.65
CA HIS A 87 -0.32 -15.37 -15.59
C HIS A 87 0.11 -16.68 -14.91
N VAL A 88 1.21 -16.68 -14.15
CA VAL A 88 1.71 -17.86 -13.44
C VAL A 88 0.66 -18.42 -12.48
N ALA A 89 0.03 -17.55 -11.70
CA ALA A 89 -1.00 -17.94 -10.75
C ALA A 89 -2.23 -18.53 -11.45
N LEU A 90 -2.72 -17.89 -12.53
CA LEU A 90 -3.87 -18.36 -13.30
C LEU A 90 -3.60 -19.70 -14.00
N VAL A 91 -2.39 -19.95 -14.53
CA VAL A 91 -1.99 -21.28 -15.05
C VAL A 91 -2.17 -22.37 -13.99
N ARG A 92 -1.75 -22.11 -12.74
CA ARG A 92 -1.92 -23.08 -11.64
C ARG A 92 -3.37 -23.29 -11.19
N ARG A 93 -4.28 -22.36 -11.49
CA ARG A 93 -5.73 -22.45 -11.14
C ARG A 93 -6.62 -22.83 -12.34
N GLN A 94 -6.06 -22.95 -13.54
CA GLN A 94 -6.80 -23.43 -14.71
C GLN A 94 -7.39 -24.82 -14.42
N GLY A 95 -8.58 -25.12 -14.96
CA GLY A 95 -9.31 -26.36 -14.71
C GLY A 95 -9.81 -26.55 -13.27
N GLN A 96 -9.70 -25.54 -12.40
CA GLN A 96 -10.21 -25.57 -11.03
C GLN A 96 -11.40 -24.61 -10.87
N ASN A 97 -12.21 -24.81 -9.84
CA ASN A 97 -13.25 -23.84 -9.48
C ASN A 97 -12.60 -22.55 -8.99
N PHE A 98 -12.96 -21.44 -9.62
CA PHE A 98 -12.48 -20.11 -9.30
C PHE A 98 -13.50 -19.38 -8.41
N TYR A 99 -13.02 -18.63 -7.43
CA TYR A 99 -13.85 -17.97 -6.43
C TYR A 99 -13.55 -16.48 -6.39
N SER A 100 -14.61 -15.67 -6.34
CA SER A 100 -14.52 -14.26 -5.96
C SER A 100 -14.89 -14.16 -4.49
N ASN A 101 -13.89 -13.98 -3.62
CA ASN A 101 -14.01 -14.13 -2.17
C ASN A 101 -14.61 -15.52 -1.82
N SER A 102 -15.88 -15.60 -1.42
CA SER A 102 -16.58 -16.86 -1.12
C SER A 102 -17.56 -17.31 -2.24
N LYS A 103 -17.68 -16.56 -3.33
CA LYS A 103 -18.63 -16.83 -4.43
C LYS A 103 -17.93 -17.57 -5.56
N CYS A 104 -18.26 -18.85 -5.75
CA CYS A 104 -17.80 -19.61 -6.92
C CYS A 104 -18.27 -18.94 -8.22
N LEU A 105 -17.31 -18.50 -9.05
CA LEU A 105 -17.52 -17.92 -10.38
C LEU A 105 -17.78 -19.02 -11.43
N GLY A 106 -17.12 -20.17 -11.28
CA GLY A 106 -17.19 -21.32 -12.18
C GLY A 106 -15.84 -21.99 -12.31
N LEU A 107 -15.73 -22.99 -13.18
CA LEU A 107 -14.45 -23.60 -13.53
C LEU A 107 -13.63 -22.63 -14.39
N LEU A 108 -12.40 -22.27 -14.00
CA LEU A 108 -11.52 -21.42 -14.81
C LEU A 108 -11.04 -22.20 -16.04
N LEU A 109 -11.43 -21.76 -17.23
CA LEU A 109 -11.05 -22.41 -18.49
C LEU A 109 -9.88 -21.71 -19.17
N ASP A 110 -9.93 -20.37 -19.25
CA ASP A 110 -8.87 -19.55 -19.82
C ASP A 110 -8.99 -18.09 -19.36
N TRP A 111 -8.09 -17.21 -19.76
CA TRP A 111 -8.14 -15.78 -19.50
C TRP A 111 -7.37 -14.98 -20.55
N PHE A 112 -7.71 -13.71 -20.69
CA PHE A 112 -6.89 -12.73 -21.41
C PHE A 112 -6.88 -11.38 -20.67
N PHE A 113 -5.93 -10.54 -21.03
CA PHE A 113 -5.72 -9.22 -20.44
C PHE A 113 -6.09 -8.14 -21.45
N ASP A 114 -6.67 -7.05 -20.97
CA ASP A 114 -6.90 -5.82 -21.72
C ASP A 114 -6.54 -4.64 -20.83
N GLU A 115 -5.52 -3.88 -21.21
CA GLU A 115 -4.84 -2.88 -20.36
C GLU A 115 -4.64 -3.32 -18.88
N THR A 116 -5.43 -2.81 -17.93
CA THR A 116 -5.37 -3.14 -16.49
C THR A 116 -6.31 -4.25 -16.04
N ASP A 117 -7.14 -4.73 -16.96
CA ASP A 117 -8.26 -5.62 -16.70
C ASP A 117 -7.99 -7.05 -17.18
N VAL A 118 -8.75 -7.97 -16.61
CA VAL A 118 -8.62 -9.41 -16.78
C VAL A 118 -9.98 -9.98 -17.11
N ASN A 119 -10.06 -10.62 -18.27
CA ASN A 119 -11.25 -11.30 -18.73
C ASN A 119 -11.08 -12.80 -18.46
N LEU A 120 -11.74 -13.29 -17.41
CA LEU A 120 -11.71 -14.70 -17.00
C LEU A 120 -12.79 -15.48 -17.73
N ILE A 121 -12.41 -16.47 -18.53
CA ILE A 121 -13.33 -17.38 -19.20
C ILE A 121 -13.64 -18.52 -18.24
N VAL A 122 -14.87 -18.54 -17.72
CA VAL A 122 -15.32 -19.52 -16.72
C VAL A 122 -16.53 -20.33 -17.18
N TRP A 123 -16.63 -21.57 -16.73
CA TRP A 123 -17.80 -22.43 -16.97
C TRP A 123 -18.67 -22.54 -15.72
N LYS A 124 -19.95 -22.19 -15.85
CA LYS A 124 -20.96 -22.36 -14.79
C LYS A 124 -22.32 -22.67 -15.39
N GLY A 125 -22.46 -23.89 -15.91
CA GLY A 125 -23.61 -24.36 -16.71
C GLY A 125 -23.67 -23.80 -18.13
N SER A 126 -22.91 -22.73 -18.40
CA SER A 126 -22.63 -22.14 -19.70
C SER A 126 -21.23 -21.53 -19.68
N TYR A 127 -20.66 -21.25 -20.85
CA TYR A 127 -19.53 -20.33 -20.95
C TYR A 127 -19.93 -18.94 -20.47
N ARG A 128 -19.02 -18.27 -19.75
CA ARG A 128 -19.15 -16.88 -19.31
C ARG A 128 -17.79 -16.21 -19.38
N CYS A 129 -17.75 -14.98 -19.89
CA CYS A 129 -16.63 -14.09 -19.67
C CYS A 129 -16.91 -13.27 -18.41
N GLN A 130 -16.01 -13.31 -17.44
CA GLN A 130 -16.07 -12.50 -16.23
C GLN A 130 -14.95 -11.45 -16.32
N GLU A 131 -15.33 -10.26 -16.76
CA GLU A 131 -14.52 -9.06 -16.71
C GLU A 131 -14.30 -8.64 -15.23
N THR A 132 -13.08 -8.22 -14.90
CA THR A 132 -12.66 -7.82 -13.55
C THR A 132 -11.27 -7.15 -13.62
N THR A 133 -10.83 -6.47 -12.58
CA THR A 133 -9.48 -5.85 -12.56
C THR A 133 -8.39 -6.85 -12.17
N THR A 134 -7.15 -6.64 -12.63
CA THR A 134 -5.96 -7.38 -12.16
C THR A 134 -5.82 -7.43 -10.64
N LYS A 135 -6.17 -6.32 -9.98
CA LYS A 135 -6.17 -6.17 -8.52
C LYS A 135 -7.15 -7.10 -7.83
N ASP A 136 -8.36 -7.23 -8.35
CA ASP A 136 -9.38 -8.09 -7.76
C ASP A 136 -9.01 -9.57 -7.90
N VAL A 137 -8.49 -9.98 -9.06
CA VAL A 137 -8.01 -11.36 -9.26
C VAL A 137 -6.85 -11.69 -8.31
N MET A 138 -5.91 -10.76 -8.08
CA MET A 138 -4.86 -10.94 -7.07
C MET A 138 -5.43 -11.09 -5.65
N ASN A 139 -6.43 -10.27 -5.27
CA ASN A 139 -7.08 -10.38 -3.95
C ASN A 139 -7.83 -11.73 -3.78
N TRP A 140 -8.36 -12.31 -4.85
CA TRP A 140 -9.07 -13.59 -4.82
C TRP A 140 -8.14 -14.80 -4.81
N LEU A 141 -7.04 -14.73 -5.58
CA LEU A 141 -6.01 -15.77 -5.64
C LEU A 141 -5.19 -15.85 -4.35
N PHE A 142 -4.95 -14.70 -3.72
CA PHE A 142 -4.04 -14.53 -2.60
C PHE A 142 -4.64 -13.58 -1.55
N PRO A 143 -5.77 -13.94 -0.90
CA PRO A 143 -6.43 -13.10 0.11
C PRO A 143 -5.54 -12.82 1.33
N GLU A 144 -4.49 -13.61 1.55
CA GLU A 144 -3.45 -13.35 2.55
C GLU A 144 -2.49 -12.20 2.18
N ILE A 145 -2.47 -11.77 0.91
CA ILE A 145 -1.68 -10.61 0.48
C ILE A 145 -2.49 -9.33 0.61
N ARG A 146 -2.20 -8.62 1.69
CA ARG A 146 -2.79 -7.31 1.98
C ARG A 146 -2.35 -6.30 0.92
N HIS A 147 -3.27 -5.82 0.09
CA HIS A 147 -3.05 -4.67 -0.79
C HIS A 147 -2.92 -3.40 0.07
N ILE A 148 -1.71 -3.04 0.45
CA ILE A 148 -1.42 -1.80 1.17
C ILE A 148 -1.78 -0.60 0.29
N ARG A 149 -2.63 0.30 0.78
CA ARG A 149 -2.81 1.63 0.16
C ARG A 149 -1.93 2.62 0.89
N TYR A 150 -1.06 3.29 0.15
CA TYR A 150 -0.31 4.44 0.64
C TYR A 150 -1.09 5.71 0.32
N ALA A 151 -0.85 6.79 1.06
CA ALA A 151 -1.52 8.05 0.77
C ALA A 151 -0.66 9.26 1.15
N CYS A 152 -0.79 10.33 0.37
CA CYS A 152 -0.06 11.55 0.65
C CYS A 152 -0.54 12.21 1.95
N THR A 153 0.36 12.48 2.87
CA THR A 153 0.03 13.11 4.17
C THR A 153 -0.29 14.60 4.11
N LYS A 154 -0.32 15.18 2.89
CA LYS A 154 -0.57 16.60 2.63
C LYS A 154 -1.81 16.89 1.80
N CYS A 155 -2.06 16.12 0.75
CA CYS A 155 -3.26 16.24 -0.10
C CYS A 155 -4.21 15.04 0.00
N PHE A 156 -3.84 14.00 0.76
CA PHE A 156 -4.67 12.82 1.02
C PHE A 156 -5.08 12.01 -0.22
N MET A 157 -4.34 12.18 -1.32
CA MET A 157 -4.41 11.34 -2.52
C MET A 157 -3.86 9.94 -2.21
N GLU A 158 -4.57 8.89 -2.62
CA GLU A 158 -4.16 7.50 -2.43
C GLU A 158 -3.30 6.96 -3.60
N PHE A 159 -2.43 5.99 -3.30
CA PHE A 159 -1.51 5.34 -4.21
C PHE A 159 -1.46 3.83 -3.94
N GLY A 160 -1.33 3.02 -5.00
CA GLY A 160 -1.21 1.57 -4.88
C GLY A 160 0.16 1.08 -4.40
N ASN A 161 1.20 1.92 -4.46
CA ASN A 161 2.58 1.54 -4.15
C ASN A 161 3.34 2.66 -3.44
N LYS A 162 4.43 2.28 -2.79
CA LYS A 162 5.23 3.16 -1.94
C LYS A 162 5.99 4.19 -2.78
N GLU A 163 6.54 3.77 -3.91
CA GLU A 163 7.40 4.57 -4.78
C GLU A 163 6.66 5.74 -5.42
N GLU A 164 5.43 5.54 -5.91
CA GLU A 164 4.58 6.61 -6.45
C GLU A 164 4.12 7.59 -5.39
N TRP A 165 3.78 7.12 -4.19
CA TRP A 165 3.47 7.99 -3.07
C TRP A 165 4.69 8.85 -2.67
N ILE A 166 5.86 8.24 -2.48
CA ILE A 166 7.11 8.96 -2.18
C ILE A 166 7.40 9.99 -3.28
N ARG A 167 7.39 9.58 -4.54
CA ARG A 167 7.64 10.47 -5.70
C ARG A 167 6.62 11.60 -5.79
N HIS A 168 5.34 11.34 -5.53
CA HIS A 168 4.32 12.38 -5.47
C HIS A 168 4.63 13.37 -4.36
N GLU A 169 4.83 12.88 -3.13
CA GLU A 169 4.96 13.74 -1.96
C GLU A 169 6.23 14.59 -2.02
N ASN A 170 7.34 14.00 -2.49
CA ASN A 170 8.62 14.67 -2.72
C ASN A 170 8.54 15.79 -3.76
N ASN A 171 7.81 15.58 -4.85
CA ASN A 171 7.80 16.49 -6.00
C ASN A 171 6.69 17.56 -5.93
N LYS A 172 5.69 17.37 -5.06
CA LYS A 172 4.50 18.25 -4.99
C LYS A 172 4.37 19.02 -3.69
N HIS A 173 5.00 18.59 -2.59
CA HIS A 173 4.81 19.21 -1.28
C HIS A 173 6.14 19.57 -0.63
N PHE A 174 6.22 20.79 -0.10
CA PHE A 174 7.35 21.28 0.69
C PHE A 174 6.87 21.60 2.11
N GLN A 175 7.53 21.04 3.13
CA GLN A 175 7.23 21.36 4.52
C GLN A 175 7.92 22.67 4.93
N LEU A 176 7.14 23.74 5.10
CA LEU A 176 7.61 24.92 5.83
C LEU A 176 7.84 24.57 7.30
N GLN A 177 8.73 25.29 7.98
CA GLN A 177 8.83 25.15 9.43
C GLN A 177 7.52 25.61 10.08
N ALA A 178 7.10 24.94 11.14
CA ALA A 178 5.94 25.33 11.93
C ALA A 178 6.11 24.89 13.38
N TRP A 179 5.28 25.40 14.27
CA TRP A 179 5.16 24.97 15.65
C TRP A 179 3.72 24.60 15.93
N ARG A 180 3.47 23.41 16.50
CA ARG A 180 2.12 22.97 16.87
C ARG A 180 2.02 22.97 18.38
N CYS A 181 1.05 23.69 18.93
CA CYS A 181 0.78 23.66 20.37
C CYS A 181 0.47 22.21 20.83
N PRO A 182 1.08 21.70 21.93
CA PRO A 182 0.95 20.30 22.36
C PRO A 182 -0.40 19.95 23.02
N GLU A 183 -0.64 18.65 23.20
CA GLU A 183 -1.78 18.09 23.94
C GLU A 183 -1.57 18.23 25.45
N ILE A 184 -2.32 19.15 26.08
CA ILE A 184 -2.30 19.31 27.54
C ILE A 184 -3.18 18.23 28.19
N LEU A 185 -2.63 17.03 28.32
CA LEU A 185 -3.26 15.93 29.06
C LEU A 185 -3.05 16.09 30.57
N ASN A 186 -3.98 16.81 31.19
CA ASN A 186 -4.42 16.73 32.60
C ASN A 186 -3.31 16.77 33.70
N PRO A 187 -3.28 17.79 34.59
CA PRO A 187 -2.20 17.99 35.59
C PRO A 187 -1.99 16.87 36.64
N ASN A 188 -2.71 15.76 36.56
CA ASN A 188 -2.52 14.55 37.38
C ASN A 188 -1.67 13.46 36.71
N SER A 189 -1.08 13.69 35.53
CA SER A 189 -0.11 12.75 34.91
C SER A 189 1.34 13.03 35.34
N ASP A 190 2.19 12.00 35.33
CA ASP A 190 3.53 12.00 35.94
C ASP A 190 4.43 13.18 35.51
N ARG A 191 5.00 13.88 36.51
CA ARG A 191 5.85 15.08 36.37
C ARG A 191 7.13 14.95 35.53
N ASN A 192 7.44 13.77 35.01
CA ASN A 192 8.68 13.50 34.28
C ASN A 192 8.59 13.73 32.77
N ASP A 193 7.43 14.13 32.24
CA ASP A 193 7.22 14.44 30.81
C ASP A 193 6.83 15.92 30.61
N LEU A 194 7.84 16.79 30.50
CA LEU A 194 7.69 18.24 30.28
C LEU A 194 6.95 18.61 28.98
N THR A 195 6.63 17.64 28.11
CA THR A 195 5.80 17.89 26.90
C THR A 195 4.30 17.92 27.18
N LYS A 196 3.85 17.58 28.40
CA LYS A 196 2.42 17.47 28.77
C LYS A 196 1.93 18.46 29.82
N ALA A 197 2.83 19.10 30.56
CA ALA A 197 2.50 19.86 31.77
C ALA A 197 2.62 21.38 31.54
N LEU A 198 1.57 21.98 31.00
CA LEU A 198 1.39 23.45 31.00
C LEU A 198 0.13 23.80 31.79
N PRO A 199 0.19 24.67 32.82
CA PRO A 199 -0.98 25.05 33.59
C PRO A 199 -1.92 25.92 32.74
N THR A 200 -3.23 25.71 32.84
CA THR A 200 -4.22 26.48 32.05
C THR A 200 -5.45 26.83 32.88
N THR A 201 -6.04 27.99 32.58
CA THR A 201 -7.31 28.48 33.15
C THR A 201 -8.49 28.31 32.20
N SER A 202 -8.26 27.85 30.96
CA SER A 202 -9.27 27.55 29.95
C SER A 202 -9.79 26.11 30.09
N THR A 203 -11.11 25.95 30.16
CA THR A 203 -11.76 24.68 30.54
C THR A 203 -12.15 23.78 29.36
N GLU A 204 -11.80 24.11 28.11
CA GLU A 204 -12.23 23.35 26.93
C GLU A 204 -11.11 23.13 25.91
N ASN A 205 -10.79 21.84 25.72
CA ASN A 205 -10.12 21.23 24.57
C ASN A 205 -8.64 21.55 24.26
N GLU A 206 -8.03 20.58 23.61
CA GLU A 206 -6.62 20.51 23.25
C GLU A 206 -6.28 21.59 22.22
N CYS A 207 -5.33 22.47 22.56
CA CYS A 207 -5.12 23.71 21.79
C CYS A 207 -4.74 23.44 20.33
N ALA A 208 -3.79 22.52 20.09
CA ALA A 208 -3.37 22.01 18.77
C ALA A 208 -3.01 23.03 17.68
N ARG A 209 -3.00 24.34 18.01
CA ARG A 209 -2.90 25.42 17.03
C ARG A 209 -1.52 25.44 16.38
N LEU A 210 -1.50 25.65 15.07
CA LEU A 210 -0.30 25.66 14.24
C LEU A 210 0.15 27.10 13.95
N PHE A 211 1.44 27.36 14.15
CA PHE A 211 2.08 28.65 13.95
C PHE A 211 3.23 28.53 12.95
N HIS A 212 3.43 29.54 12.10
CA HIS A 212 4.51 29.57 11.10
C HIS A 212 5.65 30.52 11.45
N ARG A 213 5.49 31.32 12.49
CA ARG A 213 6.54 32.15 13.10
C ARG A 213 6.78 31.70 14.54
N ARG A 214 8.01 31.88 15.00
CA ARG A 214 8.40 31.60 16.38
C ARG A 214 7.74 32.60 17.33
N ASP A 215 7.87 33.88 17.01
CA ASP A 215 7.41 35.00 17.84
C ASP A 215 5.91 34.86 18.16
N ASP A 216 5.08 34.60 17.13
CA ASP A 216 3.64 34.37 17.28
C ASP A 216 3.31 33.16 18.19
N PHE A 217 4.16 32.12 18.20
CA PHE A 217 3.99 30.94 19.07
C PHE A 217 4.46 31.21 20.51
N GLU A 218 5.56 31.95 20.67
CA GLU A 218 6.06 32.40 21.98
C GLU A 218 5.03 33.32 22.67
N GLU A 219 4.45 34.27 21.93
CA GLU A 219 3.37 35.12 22.41
C GLU A 219 2.12 34.31 22.81
N HIS A 220 1.71 33.34 21.98
CA HIS A 220 0.58 32.45 22.29
C HIS A 220 0.80 31.66 23.59
N LEU A 221 1.99 31.08 23.80
CA LEU A 221 2.31 30.33 25.01
C LEU A 221 2.25 31.22 26.26
N CYS A 222 2.75 32.46 26.19
CA CYS A 222 2.64 33.42 27.28
C CYS A 222 1.18 33.83 27.56
N ASN A 223 0.42 34.18 26.52
CA ASN A 223 -0.89 34.82 26.66
C ASN A 223 -2.05 33.85 26.94
N GLU A 224 -2.02 32.64 26.36
CA GLU A 224 -3.12 31.66 26.44
C GLU A 224 -2.82 30.47 27.37
N HIS A 225 -1.55 30.28 27.74
CA HIS A 225 -1.11 29.14 28.57
C HIS A 225 -0.27 29.54 29.81
N ASP A 226 -0.21 30.82 30.18
CA ASP A 226 0.58 31.38 31.32
C ASP A 226 2.03 30.84 31.38
N CYS A 227 2.61 30.56 30.21
CA CYS A 227 3.91 29.94 30.09
C CYS A 227 5.01 30.96 30.36
N LYS A 228 5.99 30.60 31.19
CA LYS A 228 7.04 31.52 31.64
C LYS A 228 8.30 31.37 30.79
N GLU A 229 9.05 32.46 30.68
CA GLU A 229 10.33 32.60 29.95
C GLU A 229 11.22 31.33 29.85
N PRO A 230 11.54 30.58 30.92
CA PRO A 230 12.31 29.33 30.81
C PRO A 230 11.54 28.18 30.15
N ASP A 231 10.25 28.04 30.46
CA ASP A 231 9.36 26.98 29.97
C ASP A 231 9.01 27.20 28.50
N VAL A 232 8.77 28.45 28.09
CA VAL A 232 8.51 28.85 26.68
C VAL A 232 9.61 28.31 25.77
N LYS A 233 10.88 28.51 26.13
CA LYS A 233 12.03 28.08 25.32
C LYS A 233 12.11 26.56 25.17
N ILE A 234 11.69 25.81 26.20
CA ILE A 234 11.60 24.34 26.17
C ILE A 234 10.46 23.92 25.24
N VAL A 235 9.26 24.47 25.41
CA VAL A 235 8.07 24.13 24.59
C VAL A 235 8.28 24.49 23.11
N VAL A 236 8.84 25.67 22.80
CA VAL A 236 9.20 26.10 21.42
C VAL A 236 10.17 25.12 20.75
N THR A 237 11.11 24.57 21.51
CA THR A 237 12.09 23.61 20.98
C THR A 237 11.47 22.23 20.78
N ALA A 238 10.58 21.80 21.68
CA ALA A 238 9.91 20.49 21.62
C ALA A 238 8.77 20.42 20.57
N SER A 239 8.16 21.55 20.25
CA SER A 239 6.93 21.66 19.43
C SER A 239 7.16 21.87 17.93
N VAL A 240 8.41 21.79 17.46
CA VAL A 240 8.77 22.18 16.08
C VAL A 240 8.49 21.07 15.06
N ILE A 241 7.72 21.41 14.02
CA ILE A 241 7.66 20.64 12.79
C ILE A 241 8.80 21.14 11.90
N GLY A 242 9.80 20.29 11.70
CA GLY A 242 11.04 20.66 11.02
C GLY A 242 10.84 21.02 9.55
N ARG A 243 11.50 22.10 9.12
CA ARG A 243 11.54 22.50 7.70
C ARG A 243 12.02 21.34 6.84
N ASN A 244 11.33 21.09 5.74
CA ASN A 244 11.64 20.03 4.78
C ASN A 244 11.85 18.65 5.44
N TYR A 245 11.04 18.35 6.47
CA TYR A 245 11.05 17.11 7.25
C TYR A 245 12.41 16.76 7.87
N GLN A 246 13.19 17.76 8.27
CA GLN A 246 14.47 17.57 8.96
C GLN A 246 14.27 17.55 10.48
N ARG A 247 15.04 16.70 11.20
CA ARG A 247 15.10 16.60 12.68
C ARG A 247 13.83 16.14 13.41
N GLN A 248 12.66 16.66 13.07
CA GLN A 248 11.40 16.33 13.75
C GLN A 248 10.21 16.46 12.79
N ILE A 249 9.30 15.49 12.82
CA ILE A 249 8.12 15.45 11.95
C ILE A 249 6.83 15.25 12.76
N TRP A 250 5.71 15.81 12.28
CA TRP A 250 4.39 15.41 12.78
C TRP A 250 3.98 14.07 12.14
N CYS A 251 3.58 13.10 12.96
CA CYS A 251 2.91 11.89 12.51
C CYS A 251 1.46 11.89 13.03
N GLY A 252 0.51 12.19 12.13
CA GLY A 252 -0.92 12.19 12.44
C GLY A 252 -1.49 10.82 12.80
N PHE A 253 -0.82 9.71 12.45
CA PHE A 253 -1.17 8.36 12.93
C PHE A 253 -0.68 8.04 14.34
N CYS A 254 0.34 8.77 14.84
CA CYS A 254 0.82 8.65 16.22
C CYS A 254 0.29 9.75 17.14
N GLY A 255 -0.38 10.78 16.60
CA GLY A 255 -0.80 11.96 17.34
C GLY A 255 0.35 12.72 18.01
N LYS A 256 1.57 12.65 17.45
CA LYS A 256 2.75 13.29 18.08
C LYS A 256 3.86 13.65 17.10
N LEU A 257 4.76 14.48 17.59
CA LEU A 257 6.04 14.77 16.95
C LEU A 257 7.01 13.59 17.14
N ILE A 258 7.65 13.18 16.05
CA ILE A 258 8.64 12.10 16.00
C ILE A 258 10.00 12.72 15.67
N PRO A 259 11.01 12.61 16.56
CA PRO A 259 12.37 13.01 16.24
C PRO A 259 12.98 12.01 15.24
N LEU A 260 13.66 12.54 14.22
CA LEU A 260 14.42 11.76 13.25
C LEU A 260 15.87 11.66 13.70
N GLN A 261 16.47 10.49 13.52
CA GLN A 261 17.87 10.24 13.87
C GLN A 261 18.84 10.71 12.77
N LYS A 262 18.33 10.89 11.54
CA LYS A 262 19.13 11.28 10.38
C LYS A 262 18.77 12.68 9.86
N GLU A 263 19.66 13.25 9.05
CA GLU A 263 19.46 14.50 8.31
C GLU A 263 19.58 14.27 6.77
N GLY A 264 19.24 15.28 5.97
CA GLY A 264 19.30 15.25 4.51
C GLY A 264 18.25 14.35 3.87
N LEU A 265 18.67 13.63 2.81
CA LEU A 265 17.84 12.63 2.10
C LEU A 265 17.54 11.41 2.98
N ASP A 266 18.41 11.11 3.93
CA ASP A 266 18.27 9.97 4.82
C ASP A 266 17.15 10.18 5.85
N ALA A 267 16.91 11.43 6.28
CA ALA A 267 15.75 11.83 7.05
C ALA A 267 14.42 11.57 6.31
N TRP A 268 14.43 11.75 4.98
CA TRP A 268 13.25 11.50 4.14
C TRP A 268 12.93 10.01 4.09
N SER A 269 13.95 9.17 3.88
CA SER A 269 13.82 7.71 3.94
C SER A 269 13.29 7.26 5.32
N GLU A 270 13.86 7.76 6.42
CA GLU A 270 13.40 7.46 7.78
C GLU A 270 11.93 7.82 8.00
N ARG A 271 11.49 8.99 7.51
CA ARG A 271 10.10 9.43 7.53
C ARG A 271 9.18 8.50 6.74
N PHE A 272 9.53 8.16 5.49
CA PHE A 272 8.68 7.30 4.66
C PHE A 272 8.65 5.85 5.15
N ASP A 273 9.69 5.38 5.81
CA ASP A 273 9.71 4.07 6.48
C ASP A 273 8.88 4.07 7.77
N HIS A 274 8.89 5.16 8.55
CA HIS A 274 7.98 5.34 9.68
C HIS A 274 6.51 5.34 9.23
N LEU A 275 6.16 6.21 8.28
CA LEU A 275 4.80 6.34 7.76
C LEU A 275 4.33 5.08 7.00
N GLY A 276 5.22 4.42 6.25
CA GLY A 276 4.93 3.17 5.56
C GLY A 276 4.50 2.03 6.50
N LYS A 277 5.04 1.99 7.72
CA LYS A 277 4.63 1.00 8.76
C LYS A 277 3.20 1.19 9.25
N HIS A 278 2.64 2.40 9.15
CA HIS A 278 1.23 2.65 9.50
C HIS A 278 0.29 2.12 8.42
N PHE A 279 0.58 2.39 7.14
CA PHE A 279 -0.16 1.81 6.02
C PHE A 279 -0.07 0.27 5.97
N GLN A 280 1.08 -0.30 6.31
CA GLN A 280 1.26 -1.76 6.48
C GLN A 280 0.40 -2.37 7.60
N LYS A 281 -0.02 -1.56 8.58
CA LYS A 281 -0.94 -1.92 9.67
C LYS A 281 -2.40 -1.55 9.37
N GLU A 282 -2.74 -1.34 8.10
CA GLU A 282 -4.09 -1.04 7.61
C GLU A 282 -4.69 0.29 8.12
N GLN A 283 -3.89 1.20 8.69
CA GLN A 283 -4.36 2.53 9.05
C GLN A 283 -4.69 3.33 7.79
N ASN A 284 -5.90 3.91 7.75
CA ASN A 284 -6.39 4.62 6.58
C ASN A 284 -6.03 6.11 6.68
N ILE A 285 -5.80 6.79 5.55
CA ILE A 285 -5.48 8.23 5.56
C ILE A 285 -6.60 9.09 6.16
N GLY A 286 -7.84 8.60 6.19
CA GLY A 286 -8.96 9.21 6.90
C GLY A 286 -8.73 9.30 8.42
N ASP A 287 -7.90 8.44 9.01
CA ASP A 287 -7.57 8.43 10.45
C ASP A 287 -6.37 9.36 10.80
N TRP A 288 -5.80 10.04 9.81
CA TRP A 288 -4.67 10.96 10.01
C TRP A 288 -5.11 12.23 10.74
N LEU A 289 -4.57 12.48 11.92
CA LEU A 289 -4.76 13.75 12.63
C LEU A 289 -4.03 14.90 11.92
N LEU A 290 -4.78 15.96 11.64
CA LEU A 290 -4.25 17.16 11.02
C LEU A 290 -3.30 17.92 11.98
N PRO A 291 -2.30 18.66 11.46
CA PRO A 291 -1.35 19.39 12.31
C PRO A 291 -1.89 20.72 12.82
N ASP A 292 -3.01 21.22 12.28
CA ASP A 292 -3.63 22.52 12.57
C ASP A 292 -4.92 22.43 13.41
N CYS A 293 -5.44 21.22 13.60
CA CYS A 293 -6.58 20.93 14.45
C CYS A 293 -6.57 19.45 14.86
N ASN A 294 -7.08 19.13 16.06
CA ASN A 294 -7.26 17.73 16.51
C ASN A 294 -8.48 17.06 15.87
N LYS A 295 -8.58 17.18 14.55
CA LYS A 295 -9.54 16.49 13.70
C LYS A 295 -8.80 15.60 12.73
N THR A 296 -9.41 14.48 12.45
CA THR A 296 -8.96 13.56 11.41
C THR A 296 -9.34 14.06 10.02
N VAL A 297 -8.65 13.53 9.00
CA VAL A 297 -9.01 13.78 7.59
C VAL A 297 -10.45 13.33 7.27
N ARG A 298 -10.98 12.33 7.97
CA ARG A 298 -12.39 11.90 7.83
C ARG A 298 -13.35 12.97 8.35
N GLU A 299 -13.18 13.41 9.60
CA GLU A 299 -14.06 14.41 10.24
C GLU A 299 -14.07 15.77 9.53
N THR A 300 -13.01 16.12 8.80
CA THR A 300 -12.96 17.36 8.00
C THR A 300 -13.59 17.23 6.61
N ARG A 301 -13.83 16.00 6.13
CA ARG A 301 -14.55 15.73 4.87
C ARG A 301 -16.06 15.67 5.08
N ASP A 302 -16.51 15.09 6.19
CA ASP A 302 -17.94 14.89 6.49
C ASP A 302 -18.70 16.19 6.89
N VAL A 303 -18.01 17.34 6.88
CA VAL A 303 -18.53 18.68 7.23
C VAL A 303 -18.69 19.57 5.98
N ARG A 304 -18.54 19.01 4.76
CA ARG A 304 -18.73 19.70 3.47
C ARG A 304 -19.81 19.06 2.61
#